data_AF-D8MBD3-F1
#
_entry.id   AF-D8MBD3-F1
#
_cell.length_a   1.000
_cell.length_b   1.000
_cell.length_c   1.000
_cell.angle_alpha   90.00
_cell.angle_beta   90.00
_cell.angle_gamma   90.00
#
_symmetry.space_group_name_H-M   'P 1'
#
loop_
_entity.id
_entity.type
_entity.pdbx_description
1 polymer ?
#
loop_
_entity_poly.entity_id
_entity_poly.type
_entity_poly.pdbx_seq_one_letter_code
_entity_poly.pdbx_strand_id
1 'polypeptide(L)'
;MKRQRTEGQLDTQCVQDSASSALEKEYRSQIESYKTAERQAKEKMREMELSFLQLRQGLEAALEEEKSKTAELKIQLLTLQRELERERKRNSESMEMAEPSEGNQSDKLVQISSEPSTWNEANDSELRLLREHKLQYEAYIAQGGFDFINTKVLHAVENPYATCLKKKSVAEHHTPPPTLSSNSTQPSSPDSLVEEIETLKKRIRRMNELFTAQTNRFRDAVYQLTGWHVEMSTHENKLRIRSRYSRSDDEYLELLWTDTNKFELLETPLVNRLDPRLFTYISVSNSFPGFLSAVTQDLFEKQEVRSM
;
A
#
# COMPACT_ATOMS: atom_id res chain seq x y z
N MET A 1 -34.57 17.42 -76.44
CA MET A 1 -34.38 18.29 -75.25
C MET A 1 -33.18 17.76 -74.46
N LYS A 2 -32.08 18.51 -74.46
CA LYS A 2 -30.80 18.17 -73.81
C LYS A 2 -30.68 18.97 -72.52
N ARG A 3 -30.07 18.32 -71.51
CA ARG A 3 -29.27 18.86 -70.41
C ARG A 3 -29.97 19.79 -69.42
N GLN A 4 -30.18 19.26 -68.20
CA GLN A 4 -30.01 19.95 -66.93
C GLN A 4 -30.13 18.89 -65.82
N ARG A 5 -29.00 18.49 -65.21
CA ARG A 5 -28.87 17.77 -63.92
C ARG A 5 -27.43 17.25 -63.76
N THR A 6 -26.46 18.13 -63.52
CA THR A 6 -25.12 17.70 -63.05
C THR A 6 -24.40 18.71 -62.16
N GLU A 7 -24.96 19.90 -61.88
CA GLU A 7 -24.25 20.90 -61.04
C GLU A 7 -24.53 20.73 -59.53
N GLY A 8 -25.64 20.12 -59.11
CA GLY A 8 -26.00 20.00 -57.68
C GLY A 8 -25.35 18.85 -56.91
N GLN A 9 -24.64 17.91 -57.56
CA GLN A 9 -24.07 16.73 -56.91
C GLN A 9 -22.59 16.86 -56.55
N LEU A 10 -21.86 17.77 -57.22
CA LEU A 10 -20.44 18.00 -56.95
C LEU A 10 -20.20 18.86 -55.70
N ASP A 11 -21.09 19.82 -55.42
CA ASP A 11 -20.98 20.70 -54.25
C ASP A 11 -21.30 19.99 -52.93
N THR A 12 -22.20 18.99 -52.94
CA THR A 12 -22.55 18.26 -51.72
C THR A 12 -21.42 17.36 -51.22
N GLN A 13 -20.61 16.84 -52.15
CA GLN A 13 -19.51 15.92 -51.84
C GLN A 13 -18.31 16.66 -51.25
N CYS A 14 -18.00 17.86 -51.76
CA CYS A 14 -16.95 18.74 -51.21
C CYS A 14 -17.24 19.20 -49.76
N VAL A 15 -18.52 19.46 -49.44
CA VAL A 15 -18.94 19.87 -48.08
C VAL A 15 -18.89 18.71 -47.09
N GLN A 16 -19.22 17.49 -47.52
CA GLN A 16 -19.15 16.28 -46.68
C GLN A 16 -17.69 15.90 -46.34
N ASP A 17 -16.78 16.01 -47.30
CA ASP A 17 -15.35 15.72 -47.07
C ASP A 17 -14.70 16.76 -46.13
N SER A 18 -15.13 18.03 -46.22
CA SER A 18 -14.69 19.09 -45.31
C SER A 18 -15.19 18.89 -43.88
N ALA A 19 -16.46 18.50 -43.71
CA ALA A 19 -17.03 18.20 -42.39
C ALA A 19 -16.40 16.96 -41.74
N SER A 20 -16.12 15.90 -42.53
CA SER A 20 -15.40 14.71 -42.05
C SER A 20 -13.97 15.06 -41.63
N SER A 21 -13.28 15.92 -42.40
CA SER A 21 -11.93 16.38 -42.05
C SER A 21 -11.89 17.23 -40.78
N ALA A 22 -12.89 18.08 -40.56
CA ALA A 22 -13.01 18.88 -39.35
C ALA A 22 -13.25 18.00 -38.10
N LEU A 23 -14.13 17.01 -38.22
CA LEU A 23 -14.42 16.05 -37.16
C LEU A 23 -13.19 15.19 -36.81
N GLU A 24 -12.43 14.74 -37.80
CA GLU A 24 -11.17 14.01 -37.58
C GLU A 24 -10.12 14.84 -36.85
N LYS A 25 -10.02 16.15 -37.16
CA LYS A 25 -9.12 17.07 -36.47
C LYS A 25 -9.53 17.27 -35.00
N GLU A 26 -10.83 17.36 -34.73
CA GLU A 26 -11.37 17.49 -33.39
C GLU A 26 -11.11 16.22 -32.56
N TYR A 27 -11.35 15.03 -33.11
CA TYR A 27 -11.02 13.77 -32.45
C TYR A 27 -9.52 13.63 -32.17
N ARG A 28 -8.64 14.02 -33.11
CA ARG A 28 -7.19 14.01 -32.88
C ARG A 28 -6.78 14.98 -31.78
N SER A 29 -7.36 16.17 -31.75
CA SER A 29 -7.11 17.17 -30.69
C SER A 29 -7.55 16.65 -29.33
N GLN A 30 -8.72 16.00 -29.27
CA GLN A 30 -9.24 15.40 -28.04
C GLN A 30 -8.36 14.24 -27.54
N ILE A 31 -7.86 13.39 -28.43
CA ILE A 31 -6.92 12.32 -28.08
C ILE A 31 -5.61 12.88 -27.49
N GLU A 32 -5.07 13.94 -28.10
CA GLU A 32 -3.84 14.58 -27.57
C GLU A 32 -4.09 15.27 -26.22
N SER A 33 -5.27 15.86 -26.01
CA SER A 33 -5.70 16.38 -24.71
C SER A 33 -5.76 15.27 -23.64
N TYR A 34 -6.30 14.09 -23.97
CA TYR A 34 -6.33 12.99 -23.00
C TYR A 34 -4.93 12.44 -22.72
N LYS A 35 -4.05 12.35 -23.73
CA LYS A 35 -2.66 11.93 -23.53
C LYS A 35 -1.89 12.90 -22.64
N THR A 36 -2.08 14.20 -22.79
CA THR A 36 -1.40 15.21 -21.96
C THR A 36 -1.92 15.18 -20.53
N ALA A 37 -3.23 15.06 -20.34
CA ALA A 37 -3.84 14.88 -19.02
C ALA A 37 -3.36 13.59 -18.33
N GLU A 38 -3.24 12.48 -19.08
CA GLU A 38 -2.72 11.21 -18.55
C GLU A 38 -1.25 11.33 -18.13
N ARG A 39 -0.41 12.02 -18.92
CA ARG A 39 0.99 12.29 -18.55
C ARG A 39 1.07 13.11 -17.26
N GLN A 40 0.29 14.17 -17.14
CA GLN A 40 0.27 15.01 -15.94
C GLN A 40 -0.22 14.24 -14.71
N ALA A 41 -1.23 13.37 -14.85
CA ALA A 41 -1.69 12.53 -13.76
C ALA A 41 -0.62 11.52 -13.31
N LYS A 42 0.11 10.91 -14.25
CA LYS A 42 1.24 10.02 -13.94
C LYS A 42 2.39 10.75 -13.26
N GLU A 43 2.68 11.98 -13.67
CA GLU A 43 3.73 12.80 -13.07
C GLU A 43 3.39 13.17 -11.62
N LYS A 44 2.16 13.64 -11.37
CA LYS A 44 1.66 13.89 -10.00
C LYS A 44 1.68 12.64 -9.12
N MET A 45 1.37 11.47 -9.68
CA MET A 45 1.46 10.21 -8.94
C MET A 45 2.90 9.91 -8.52
N ARG A 46 3.89 10.10 -9.43
CA ARG A 46 5.30 9.93 -9.08
C ARG A 46 5.78 10.94 -8.04
N GLU A 47 5.35 12.19 -8.13
CA GLU A 47 5.66 13.21 -7.11
C GLU A 47 5.11 12.81 -5.73
N MET A 48 3.88 12.29 -5.69
CA MET A 48 3.28 11.77 -4.47
C MET A 48 4.04 10.54 -3.94
N GLU A 49 4.41 9.60 -4.80
CA GLU A 49 5.23 8.44 -4.41
C GLU A 49 6.60 8.87 -3.85
N LEU A 50 7.24 9.87 -4.47
CA LEU A 50 8.52 10.40 -4.03
C LEU A 50 8.40 11.07 -2.64
N SER A 51 7.38 11.90 -2.44
CA SER A 51 7.13 12.55 -1.15
C SER A 51 6.79 11.55 -0.05
N PHE A 52 6.06 10.48 -0.38
CA PHE A 52 5.80 9.38 0.55
C PHE A 52 7.07 8.63 0.94
N LEU A 53 7.95 8.35 -0.02
CA LEU A 53 9.25 7.72 0.23
C LEU A 53 10.15 8.59 1.12
N GLN A 54 10.20 9.91 0.87
CA GLN A 54 10.95 10.85 1.69
C GLN A 54 10.42 10.90 3.13
N LEU A 55 9.09 10.94 3.30
CA LEU A 55 8.48 10.89 4.62
C LEU A 55 8.81 9.59 5.36
N ARG A 56 8.74 8.44 4.66
CA ARG A 56 9.07 7.14 5.23
C ARG A 56 10.53 7.07 5.68
N GLN A 57 11.46 7.56 4.87
CA GLN A 57 12.88 7.65 5.23
C GLN A 57 13.10 8.55 6.46
N GLY A 58 12.39 9.68 6.54
CA GLY A 58 12.45 10.56 7.70
C GLY A 58 11.97 9.89 8.99
N LEU A 59 10.86 9.14 8.91
CA LEU A 59 10.34 8.38 10.04
C LEU A 59 11.27 7.23 10.45
N GLU A 60 11.85 6.51 9.50
CA GLU A 60 12.84 5.46 9.76
C GLU A 60 14.10 6.03 10.46
N ALA A 61 14.58 7.20 10.03
CA ALA A 61 15.72 7.88 10.66
C ALA A 61 15.41 8.32 12.11
N ALA A 62 14.24 8.91 12.34
CA ALA A 62 13.81 9.32 13.68
C ALA A 62 13.64 8.11 14.63
N LEU A 63 13.13 6.99 14.11
CA LEU A 63 13.02 5.75 14.87
C LEU A 63 14.39 5.21 15.27
N GLU A 64 15.39 5.30 14.39
CA GLU A 64 16.75 4.85 14.70
C GLU A 64 17.46 5.75 15.71
N GLU A 65 17.20 7.06 15.66
CA GLU A 65 17.68 8.01 16.66
C GLU A 65 17.09 7.72 18.06
N GLU A 66 15.80 7.41 18.14
CA GLU A 66 15.19 7.03 19.43
C GLU A 66 15.72 5.70 19.96
N LYS A 67 16.01 4.73 19.08
CA LYS A 67 16.65 3.48 19.48
C LYS A 67 18.07 3.70 20.01
N SER A 68 18.86 4.59 19.40
CA SER A 68 20.21 4.87 19.87
C SER A 68 20.19 5.55 21.25
N LYS A 69 19.34 6.56 21.44
CA LYS A 69 19.12 7.20 22.75
C LYS A 69 18.69 6.19 23.80
N THR A 70 17.76 5.30 23.46
CA THR A 70 17.30 4.23 24.38
C THR A 70 18.44 3.27 24.74
N ALA A 71 19.29 2.91 23.78
CA ALA A 71 20.45 2.06 24.03
C ALA A 71 21.48 2.75 24.94
N GLU A 72 21.75 4.04 24.72
CA GLU A 72 22.62 4.84 25.58
C GLU A 72 22.10 4.92 27.01
N LEU A 73 20.81 5.22 27.20
CA LEU A 73 20.17 5.23 28.51
C LEU A 73 20.25 3.87 29.21
N LYS A 74 20.08 2.77 28.46
CA LYS A 74 20.22 1.42 29.00
C LYS A 74 21.64 1.13 29.48
N ILE A 75 22.66 1.60 28.75
CA ILE A 75 24.07 1.48 29.17
C ILE A 75 24.32 2.30 30.43
N GLN A 76 23.81 3.52 30.51
CA GLN A 76 23.93 4.37 31.70
C GLN A 76 23.28 3.71 32.93
N LEU A 77 22.06 3.19 32.78
CA LEU A 77 21.36 2.46 33.85
C LEU A 77 22.15 1.25 34.35
N LEU A 78 22.69 0.43 33.44
CA LEU A 78 23.54 -0.71 33.81
C LEU A 78 24.82 -0.27 34.53
N THR A 79 25.39 0.87 34.16
CA THR A 79 26.59 1.41 34.79
C THR A 79 26.31 1.85 36.22
N LEU A 80 25.21 2.60 36.42
CA LEU A 80 24.74 3.02 37.74
C LEU A 80 24.37 1.83 38.62
N GLN A 81 23.71 0.80 38.08
CA GLN A 81 23.42 -0.43 38.84
C GLN A 81 24.69 -1.11 39.36
N ARG A 82 25.74 -1.23 38.52
CA ARG A 82 27.02 -1.77 38.96
C ARG A 82 27.69 -0.91 40.03
N GLU A 83 27.59 0.41 39.92
CA GLU A 83 28.13 1.32 40.95
C GLU A 83 27.39 1.18 42.28
N LEU A 84 26.05 1.09 42.24
CA LEU A 84 25.22 0.83 43.41
C LEU A 84 25.56 -0.51 44.07
N GLU A 85 25.78 -1.56 43.28
CA GLU A 85 26.21 -2.87 43.79
C GLU A 85 27.61 -2.81 44.41
N ARG A 86 28.55 -2.06 43.81
CA ARG A 86 29.88 -1.83 44.38
C ARG A 86 29.83 -1.03 45.68
N GLU A 87 28.97 -0.03 45.78
CA GLU A 87 28.75 0.72 47.03
C GLU A 87 28.09 -0.16 48.09
N ARG A 88 27.06 -0.94 47.74
CA ARG A 88 26.44 -1.92 48.66
C ARG A 88 27.46 -2.92 49.19
N LYS A 89 28.34 -3.43 48.32
CA LYS A 89 29.41 -4.35 48.71
C LYS A 89 30.43 -3.68 49.64
N ARG A 90 30.87 -2.45 49.32
CA ARG A 90 31.75 -1.65 50.20
C ARG A 90 31.11 -1.34 51.56
N ASN A 91 29.82 -1.03 51.59
CA ASN A 91 29.08 -0.77 52.83
C ASN A 91 28.91 -2.06 53.65
N SER A 92 28.66 -3.20 52.99
CA SER A 92 28.60 -4.52 53.63
C SER A 92 29.95 -4.92 54.25
N GLU A 93 31.06 -4.69 53.54
CA GLU A 93 32.42 -4.96 54.01
C GLU A 93 32.84 -3.99 55.14
N SER A 94 32.28 -2.77 55.17
CA SER A 94 32.51 -1.80 56.25
C SER A 94 31.66 -2.07 57.51
N MET A 95 30.50 -2.72 57.37
CA MET A 95 29.62 -3.10 58.49
C MET A 95 30.13 -4.31 59.30
N GLU A 96 31.03 -5.13 58.76
CA GLU A 96 31.64 -6.25 59.50
C GLU A 96 32.77 -5.80 60.46
N MET A 97 33.15 -4.52 60.47
CA MET A 97 34.32 -4.01 61.22
C MET A 97 34.04 -2.83 62.19
N ALA A 98 32.78 -2.49 62.51
CA ALA A 98 32.48 -1.34 63.37
C ALA A 98 31.41 -1.59 64.46
N GLU A 99 31.82 -1.47 65.73
CA GLU A 99 30.97 -1.19 66.92
C GLU A 99 30.31 0.20 66.82
N PRO A 100 29.19 0.46 67.51
CA PRO A 100 28.35 1.62 67.24
C PRO A 100 28.95 2.89 67.84
N SER A 101 29.42 3.79 66.98
CA SER A 101 29.74 5.17 67.33
C SER A 101 28.70 6.08 66.68
N GLU A 102 27.85 6.67 67.53
CA GLU A 102 26.97 7.77 67.18
C GLU A 102 27.82 9.00 66.83
N GLY A 103 27.87 9.33 65.54
CA GLY A 103 28.55 10.54 65.09
C GLY A 103 28.40 10.77 63.60
N ASN A 104 27.74 11.89 63.26
CA ASN A 104 27.74 12.53 61.95
C ASN A 104 26.96 11.83 60.82
N GLN A 105 25.63 11.74 60.98
CA GLN A 105 24.71 11.53 59.84
C GLN A 105 24.19 12.84 59.21
N SER A 106 24.63 14.02 59.67
CA SER A 106 24.10 15.30 59.20
C SER A 106 24.70 15.82 57.89
N ASP A 107 25.87 15.36 57.46
CA ASP A 107 26.56 15.95 56.29
C ASP A 107 26.29 15.20 54.97
N LYS A 108 25.77 13.96 55.03
CA LYS A 108 25.33 13.23 53.82
C LYS A 108 23.88 13.51 53.42
N LEU A 109 23.09 14.15 54.30
CA LEU A 109 21.69 14.48 53.99
C LEU A 109 21.54 15.73 53.10
N VAL A 110 22.59 16.55 53.00
CA VAL A 110 22.59 17.78 52.18
C VAL A 110 23.01 17.52 50.73
N GLN A 111 23.63 16.38 50.43
CA GLN A 111 24.09 16.04 49.08
C GLN A 111 23.09 15.19 48.27
N ILE A 112 22.09 14.61 48.93
CA ILE A 112 20.99 13.87 48.28
C ILE A 112 19.86 14.81 47.85
N SER A 113 19.86 16.08 48.28
CA SER A 113 18.82 17.05 47.91
C SER A 113 19.04 17.76 46.56
N SER A 114 20.15 17.53 45.86
CA SER A 114 20.44 18.17 44.55
C SER A 114 20.19 17.29 43.32
N GLU A 115 20.05 15.97 43.48
CA GLU A 115 19.64 15.04 42.41
C GLU A 115 18.11 14.86 42.21
N PRO A 116 17.20 15.21 43.16
CA PRO A 116 15.76 15.21 42.88
C PRO A 116 15.38 16.35 41.94
N SER A 117 16.17 17.42 41.85
CA SER A 117 15.85 18.61 41.07
C SER A 117 15.79 18.33 39.58
N THR A 118 16.77 17.64 39.01
CA THR A 118 16.80 17.35 37.57
C THR A 118 15.79 16.29 37.18
N TRP A 119 15.57 15.28 38.03
CA TRP A 119 14.50 14.30 37.83
C TRP A 119 13.11 14.91 37.98
N ASN A 120 12.89 15.78 38.97
CA ASN A 120 11.62 16.50 39.11
C ASN A 120 11.41 17.50 37.97
N GLU A 121 12.45 18.17 37.49
CA GLU A 121 12.37 19.08 36.34
C GLU A 121 12.11 18.33 35.02
N ALA A 122 12.75 17.16 34.82
CA ALA A 122 12.48 16.29 33.69
C ALA A 122 11.03 15.76 33.74
N ASN A 123 10.59 15.27 34.91
CA ASN A 123 9.23 14.77 35.11
C ASN A 123 8.21 15.90 34.96
N ASP A 124 8.52 17.11 35.45
CA ASP A 124 7.67 18.30 35.28
C ASP A 124 7.63 18.77 33.83
N SER A 125 8.74 18.65 33.08
CA SER A 125 8.78 18.95 31.66
C SER A 125 7.97 17.93 30.85
N GLU A 126 8.03 16.66 31.23
CA GLU A 126 7.26 15.58 30.64
C GLU A 126 5.77 15.75 30.96
N LEU A 127 5.44 16.11 32.21
CA LEU A 127 4.07 16.43 32.60
C LEU A 127 3.52 17.64 31.84
N ARG A 128 4.35 18.66 31.57
CA ARG A 128 3.96 19.82 30.75
C ARG A 128 3.70 19.38 29.31
N LEU A 129 4.58 18.56 28.74
CA LEU A 129 4.42 18.04 27.38
C LEU A 129 3.16 17.17 27.27
N LEU A 130 2.90 16.28 28.23
CA LEU A 130 1.69 15.47 28.29
C LEU A 130 0.44 16.34 28.44
N ARG A 131 0.48 17.42 29.24
CA ARG A 131 -0.64 18.37 29.37
C ARG A 131 -0.88 19.12 28.07
N GLU A 132 0.18 19.54 27.39
CA GLU A 132 0.07 20.22 26.10
C GLU A 132 -0.47 19.28 25.03
N HIS A 133 0.07 18.08 24.93
CA HIS A 133 -0.42 17.04 24.04
C HIS A 133 -1.88 16.69 24.35
N LYS A 134 -2.25 16.54 25.63
CA LYS A 134 -3.64 16.34 26.04
C LYS A 134 -4.53 17.50 25.60
N LEU A 135 -4.11 18.74 25.80
CA LEU A 135 -4.87 19.92 25.37
C LEU A 135 -5.04 19.95 23.85
N GLN A 136 -3.99 19.60 23.10
CA GLN A 136 -4.04 19.49 21.64
C GLN A 136 -5.00 18.38 21.19
N TYR A 137 -5.00 17.23 21.87
CA TYR A 137 -5.93 16.14 21.58
C TYR A 137 -7.36 16.50 21.95
N GLU A 138 -7.59 17.16 23.09
CA GLU A 138 -8.92 17.66 23.48
C GLU A 138 -9.43 18.71 22.49
N ALA A 139 -8.57 19.62 22.03
CA ALA A 139 -8.90 20.60 21.00
C ALA A 139 -9.19 19.91 19.65
N TYR A 140 -8.41 18.90 19.28
CA TYR A 140 -8.61 18.10 18.07
C TYR A 140 -9.97 17.38 18.11
N ILE A 141 -10.31 16.74 19.23
CA ILE A 141 -11.62 16.08 19.43
C ILE A 141 -12.75 17.12 19.42
N ALA A 142 -12.57 18.28 20.05
CA ALA A 142 -13.56 19.36 20.03
C ALA A 142 -13.82 19.91 18.62
N GLN A 143 -12.85 19.81 17.72
CA GLN A 143 -12.96 20.14 16.30
C GLN A 143 -13.53 18.99 15.44
N GLY A 144 -13.90 17.85 16.05
CA GLY A 144 -14.47 16.69 15.37
C GLY A 144 -13.46 15.58 15.04
N GLY A 145 -12.27 15.62 15.62
CA GLY A 145 -11.30 14.53 15.57
C GLY A 145 -11.81 13.26 16.27
N PHE A 146 -11.41 12.09 15.78
CA PHE A 146 -11.84 10.80 16.33
C PHE A 146 -10.76 9.73 16.15
N ASP A 147 -10.76 8.73 17.04
CA ASP A 147 -9.86 7.59 16.96
C ASP A 147 -10.40 6.50 16.03
N PHE A 148 -9.68 6.20 14.95
CA PHE A 148 -10.09 5.21 13.93
C PHE A 148 -10.07 3.75 14.41
N ILE A 149 -9.40 3.46 15.53
CA ILE A 149 -9.35 2.11 16.13
C ILE A 149 -10.59 1.85 16.98
N ASN A 150 -11.02 2.85 17.76
CA ASN A 150 -12.08 2.68 18.77
C ASN A 150 -13.43 3.27 18.34
N THR A 151 -13.44 4.18 17.36
CA THR A 151 -14.63 4.92 16.96
C THR A 151 -14.84 4.81 15.47
N LYS A 152 -16.04 4.34 15.08
CA LYS A 152 -16.47 4.31 13.68
C LYS A 152 -17.52 5.38 13.45
N VAL A 153 -17.18 6.40 12.65
CA VAL A 153 -18.11 7.46 12.28
C VAL A 153 -18.97 6.98 11.10
N LEU A 154 -20.29 6.99 11.28
CA LEU A 154 -21.27 6.68 10.26
C LEU A 154 -22.08 7.93 9.95
N HIS A 155 -22.35 8.18 8.69
CA HIS A 155 -23.35 9.16 8.26
C HIS A 155 -24.30 8.51 7.27
N ALA A 156 -25.50 9.08 7.14
CA ALA A 156 -26.41 8.67 6.08
C ALA A 156 -25.70 8.82 4.73
N VAL A 157 -25.74 7.77 3.90
CA VAL A 157 -25.15 7.76 2.57
C VAL A 157 -25.71 8.91 1.73
N GLU A 158 -26.97 9.28 1.97
CA GLU A 158 -27.60 10.50 1.50
C GLU A 158 -27.75 11.49 2.65
N ASN A 159 -26.76 12.38 2.80
CA ASN A 159 -26.83 13.50 3.73
C ASN A 159 -26.92 14.83 2.96
N PRO A 160 -27.45 15.91 3.57
CA PRO A 160 -27.61 17.20 2.90
C PRO A 160 -26.31 17.72 2.27
N TYR A 161 -25.16 17.44 2.90
CA TYR A 161 -23.84 17.82 2.42
C TYR A 161 -23.39 17.08 1.15
N ALA A 162 -23.62 15.76 1.07
CA ALA A 162 -23.33 14.92 -0.09
C ALA A 162 -24.21 15.31 -1.29
N THR A 163 -25.46 15.71 -1.03
CA THR A 163 -26.33 16.25 -2.10
C THR A 163 -25.83 17.58 -2.64
N CYS A 164 -25.21 18.44 -1.80
CA CYS A 164 -24.61 19.71 -2.22
C CYS A 164 -23.30 19.52 -2.99
N LEU A 165 -22.45 18.55 -2.59
CA LEU A 165 -21.22 18.22 -3.31
C LEU A 165 -21.49 17.68 -4.72
N LYS A 166 -22.48 16.79 -4.86
CA LYS A 166 -22.90 16.25 -6.16
C LYS A 166 -23.47 17.34 -7.09
N LYS A 167 -24.14 18.36 -6.53
CA LYS A 167 -24.57 19.54 -7.29
C LYS A 167 -23.39 20.42 -7.75
N LYS A 168 -22.28 20.43 -7.01
CA LYS A 168 -21.07 21.21 -7.34
C LYS A 168 -20.24 20.58 -8.47
N SER A 169 -20.14 19.24 -8.52
CA SER A 169 -19.36 18.52 -9.54
C SER A 169 -20.01 18.47 -10.93
N VAL A 170 -21.31 18.75 -11.04
CA VAL A 170 -22.04 18.77 -12.33
C VAL A 170 -21.94 20.16 -13.00
N ALA A 171 -21.41 21.17 -12.31
CA ALA A 171 -21.33 22.55 -12.80
C ALA A 171 -19.96 22.96 -13.39
N GLU A 172 -18.96 22.07 -13.48
CA GLU A 172 -17.57 22.43 -13.85
C GLU A 172 -17.07 21.88 -15.20
N HIS A 173 -17.95 21.56 -16.14
CA HIS A 173 -17.58 21.48 -17.57
C HIS A 173 -18.42 22.45 -18.39
N HIS A 174 -17.98 23.71 -18.46
CA HIS A 174 -17.60 24.47 -19.68
C HIS A 174 -17.42 26.00 -19.40
N THR A 175 -16.18 26.41 -19.01
CA THR A 175 -15.49 27.75 -19.16
C THR A 175 -16.04 29.06 -18.49
N PRO A 176 -15.19 30.10 -18.20
CA PRO A 176 -15.27 30.92 -16.97
C PRO A 176 -16.01 32.29 -17.10
N PRO A 177 -15.99 33.15 -16.06
CA PRO A 177 -17.09 33.54 -15.13
C PRO A 177 -18.00 34.70 -15.68
N PRO A 178 -19.13 35.15 -15.06
CA PRO A 178 -19.43 35.22 -13.61
C PRO A 178 -20.91 34.97 -13.18
N THR A 179 -21.10 35.08 -11.85
CA THR A 179 -22.33 35.48 -11.12
C THR A 179 -23.54 34.53 -11.09
N LEU A 180 -23.68 33.91 -9.92
CA LEU A 180 -24.90 33.60 -9.16
C LEU A 180 -26.20 34.12 -9.78
N SER A 181 -27.04 33.21 -10.28
CA SER A 181 -28.49 33.34 -10.12
C SER A 181 -29.18 31.98 -10.23
N SER A 182 -30.15 31.82 -9.34
CA SER A 182 -31.12 30.75 -9.17
C SER A 182 -31.74 30.22 -10.47
N ASN A 183 -31.88 28.90 -10.60
CA ASN A 183 -33.20 28.27 -10.57
C ASN A 183 -33.18 26.74 -10.57
N SER A 184 -34.17 26.24 -9.82
CA SER A 184 -34.74 24.89 -9.69
C SER A 184 -34.83 24.10 -11.00
N THR A 185 -34.56 22.78 -10.95
CA THR A 185 -35.56 21.71 -11.20
C THR A 185 -34.96 20.33 -10.91
N GLN A 186 -35.63 19.54 -10.05
CA GLN A 186 -35.32 18.16 -9.66
C GLN A 186 -35.84 17.13 -10.69
N PRO A 187 -35.30 15.89 -10.74
CA PRO A 187 -36.09 14.71 -11.03
C PRO A 187 -36.41 13.95 -9.73
N SER A 188 -37.68 13.57 -9.61
CA SER A 188 -38.33 13.09 -8.39
C SER A 188 -38.94 11.71 -8.64
N SER A 189 -38.26 10.61 -8.30
CA SER A 189 -38.90 9.29 -8.10
C SER A 189 -37.91 8.21 -7.59
N PRO A 190 -38.38 7.24 -6.80
CA PRO A 190 -37.58 6.08 -6.35
C PRO A 190 -37.10 5.19 -7.51
N ASP A 191 -37.77 5.22 -8.67
CA ASP A 191 -37.43 4.41 -9.83
C ASP A 191 -36.08 4.82 -10.46
N SER A 192 -35.74 6.12 -10.46
CA SER A 192 -34.45 6.58 -10.99
C SER A 192 -33.25 6.11 -10.16
N LEU A 193 -33.45 5.87 -8.85
CA LEU A 193 -32.40 5.35 -7.96
C LEU A 193 -32.15 3.85 -8.20
N VAL A 194 -33.21 3.09 -8.51
CA VAL A 194 -33.09 1.67 -8.86
C VAL A 194 -32.32 1.51 -10.18
N GLU A 195 -32.64 2.34 -11.17
CA GLU A 195 -31.90 2.39 -12.44
C GLU A 195 -30.41 2.73 -12.23
N GLU A 196 -30.10 3.70 -11.36
CA GLU A 196 -28.72 4.06 -11.05
C GLU A 196 -27.96 2.90 -10.38
N ILE A 197 -28.57 2.20 -9.42
CA ILE A 197 -27.98 1.01 -8.78
C ILE A 197 -27.72 -0.10 -9.81
N GLU A 198 -28.66 -0.35 -10.72
CA GLU A 198 -28.49 -1.33 -11.78
C GLU A 198 -27.36 -0.98 -12.74
N THR A 199 -27.23 0.30 -13.10
CA THR A 199 -26.13 0.77 -13.95
C THR A 199 -24.77 0.60 -13.27
N LEU A 200 -24.66 0.90 -11.97
CA LEU A 200 -23.45 0.71 -11.18
C LEU A 200 -23.09 -0.77 -11.05
N LYS A 201 -24.05 -1.65 -10.78
CA LYS A 201 -23.84 -3.10 -10.76
C LYS A 201 -23.36 -3.62 -12.12
N LYS A 202 -23.93 -3.10 -13.22
CA LYS A 202 -23.49 -3.45 -14.58
C LYS A 202 -22.06 -2.98 -14.85
N ARG A 203 -21.68 -1.80 -14.36
CA ARG A 203 -20.30 -1.29 -14.46
C ARG A 203 -19.31 -2.15 -13.67
N ILE A 204 -19.64 -2.52 -12.43
CA ILE A 204 -18.80 -3.41 -11.60
C ILE A 204 -18.61 -4.77 -12.28
N ARG A 205 -19.68 -5.36 -12.83
CA ARG A 205 -19.59 -6.62 -13.58
C ARG A 205 -18.65 -6.53 -14.77
N ARG A 206 -18.83 -5.52 -15.62
CA ARG A 206 -17.94 -5.28 -16.78
C ARG A 206 -16.49 -5.07 -16.36
N MET A 207 -16.27 -4.35 -15.26
CA MET A 207 -14.92 -4.13 -14.73
C MET A 207 -14.28 -5.46 -14.30
N ASN A 208 -15.00 -6.31 -13.56
CA ASN A 208 -14.52 -7.64 -13.16
C ASN A 208 -14.25 -8.55 -14.36
N GLU A 209 -15.11 -8.51 -15.38
CA GLU A 209 -14.92 -9.25 -16.63
C GLU A 209 -13.63 -8.80 -17.34
N LEU A 210 -13.41 -7.49 -17.46
CA LEU A 210 -12.19 -6.95 -18.07
C LEU A 210 -10.93 -7.33 -17.30
N PHE A 211 -10.95 -7.23 -15.96
CA PHE A 211 -9.80 -7.65 -15.14
C PHE A 211 -9.53 -9.15 -15.28
N THR A 212 -10.58 -9.97 -15.23
CA THR A 212 -10.44 -11.43 -15.38
C THR A 212 -9.89 -11.78 -16.76
N ALA A 213 -10.40 -11.15 -17.83
CA ALA A 213 -9.91 -11.36 -19.18
C ALA A 213 -8.44 -10.93 -19.34
N GLN A 214 -8.06 -9.79 -18.77
CA GLN A 214 -6.69 -9.29 -18.80
C GLN A 214 -5.74 -10.23 -18.03
N THR A 215 -6.13 -10.67 -16.83
CA THR A 215 -5.36 -11.60 -16.00
C THR A 215 -5.19 -12.95 -16.68
N ASN A 216 -6.25 -13.49 -17.30
CA ASN A 216 -6.19 -14.76 -18.02
C ASN A 216 -5.27 -14.64 -19.25
N ARG A 217 -5.37 -13.56 -20.03
CA ARG A 217 -4.46 -13.32 -21.16
C ARG A 217 -2.99 -13.25 -20.73
N PHE A 218 -2.71 -12.62 -19.60
CA PHE A 218 -1.36 -12.58 -19.05
C PHE A 218 -0.88 -13.97 -18.62
N ARG A 219 -1.72 -14.74 -17.92
CA ARG A 219 -1.42 -16.13 -17.53
C ARG A 219 -1.17 -17.02 -18.74
N ASP A 220 -1.98 -16.91 -19.78
CA ASP A 220 -1.81 -17.65 -21.03
C ASP A 220 -0.48 -17.30 -21.72
N ALA A 221 -0.10 -16.02 -21.73
CA ALA A 221 1.19 -15.58 -22.27
C ALA A 221 2.36 -16.16 -21.46
N VAL A 222 2.29 -16.11 -20.13
CA VAL A 222 3.33 -16.70 -19.25
C VAL A 222 3.43 -18.20 -19.46
N TYR A 223 2.29 -18.91 -19.54
CA TYR A 223 2.27 -20.34 -19.80
C TYR A 223 2.84 -20.68 -21.17
N GLN A 224 2.53 -19.89 -22.20
CA GLN A 224 3.08 -20.08 -23.54
C GLN A 224 4.60 -19.93 -23.59
N LEU A 225 5.14 -18.91 -22.92
CA LEU A 225 6.56 -18.56 -22.94
C LEU A 225 7.41 -19.42 -22.02
N THR A 226 6.93 -19.72 -20.81
CA THR A 226 7.73 -20.40 -19.78
C THR A 226 7.38 -21.87 -19.62
N GLY A 227 6.21 -22.29 -20.12
CA GLY A 227 5.67 -23.62 -19.88
C GLY A 227 5.08 -23.79 -18.47
N TRP A 228 4.93 -22.73 -17.68
CA TRP A 228 4.39 -22.80 -16.32
C TRP A 228 3.03 -22.12 -16.22
N HIS A 229 2.01 -22.88 -15.79
CA HIS A 229 0.68 -22.38 -15.54
C HIS A 229 0.56 -21.95 -14.07
N VAL A 230 0.32 -20.67 -13.84
CA VAL A 230 0.37 -20.05 -12.52
C VAL A 230 -1.04 -19.72 -12.02
N GLU A 231 -1.43 -20.35 -10.91
CA GLU A 231 -2.69 -20.15 -10.21
C GLU A 231 -2.44 -19.59 -8.81
N MET A 232 -3.05 -18.44 -8.52
CA MET A 232 -2.93 -17.80 -7.21
C MET A 232 -4.23 -18.00 -6.42
N SER A 233 -4.11 -18.53 -5.20
CA SER A 233 -5.24 -18.60 -4.26
C SER A 233 -5.48 -17.23 -3.63
N THR A 234 -6.71 -16.71 -3.72
CA THR A 234 -7.06 -15.37 -3.23
C THR A 234 -7.01 -15.25 -1.70
N HIS A 235 -7.09 -16.38 -0.97
CA HIS A 235 -7.27 -16.37 0.48
C HIS A 235 -6.08 -16.92 1.28
N GLU A 236 -5.13 -17.61 0.64
CA GLU A 236 -4.10 -18.36 1.38
C GLU A 236 -2.65 -17.95 1.08
N ASN A 237 -2.41 -16.86 0.32
CA ASN A 237 -1.06 -16.47 -0.14
C ASN A 237 -0.27 -17.64 -0.76
N LYS A 238 -0.99 -18.63 -1.30
CA LYS A 238 -0.40 -19.80 -1.95
C LYS A 238 -0.46 -19.64 -3.46
N LEU A 239 0.66 -19.97 -4.09
CA LEU A 239 0.83 -19.99 -5.53
C LEU A 239 0.99 -21.44 -5.97
N ARG A 240 0.02 -21.93 -6.74
CA ARG A 240 0.08 -23.24 -7.38
C ARG A 240 0.63 -23.09 -8.79
N ILE A 241 1.67 -23.83 -9.11
CA ILE A 241 2.32 -23.78 -10.41
C ILE A 241 2.32 -25.17 -11.02
N ARG A 242 1.74 -25.30 -12.22
CA ARG A 242 1.72 -26.55 -12.99
C ARG A 242 2.64 -26.45 -14.19
N SER A 243 3.43 -27.49 -14.44
CA SER A 243 4.29 -27.55 -15.62
C SER A 243 3.47 -27.98 -16.84
N ARG A 244 3.81 -27.47 -18.03
CA ARG A 244 3.31 -27.99 -19.31
C ARG A 244 3.59 -29.47 -19.50
N TYR A 245 4.66 -29.96 -18.90
CA TYR A 245 5.13 -31.35 -19.00
C TYR A 245 4.62 -32.22 -17.85
N SER A 246 3.67 -31.73 -17.03
CA SER A 246 3.02 -32.53 -15.98
C SER A 246 2.20 -33.67 -16.58
N ARG A 247 2.25 -34.85 -15.96
CA ARG A 247 1.55 -36.05 -16.47
C ARG A 247 0.09 -36.13 -16.03
N SER A 248 -0.27 -35.40 -14.99
CA SER A 248 -1.59 -35.40 -14.37
C SER A 248 -1.88 -34.02 -13.78
N ASP A 249 -3.15 -33.67 -13.66
CA ASP A 249 -3.60 -32.43 -13.01
C ASP A 249 -3.19 -32.34 -11.53
N ASP A 250 -2.89 -33.49 -10.91
CA ASP A 250 -2.43 -33.58 -9.52
C ASP A 250 -0.92 -33.30 -9.35
N GLU A 251 -0.17 -33.15 -10.45
CA GLU A 251 1.26 -32.81 -10.42
C GLU A 251 1.46 -31.29 -10.49
N TYR A 252 1.55 -30.67 -9.31
CA TYR A 252 1.80 -29.24 -9.16
C TYR A 252 2.89 -28.96 -8.12
N LEU A 253 3.52 -27.80 -8.26
CA LEU A 253 4.33 -27.17 -7.22
C LEU A 253 3.45 -26.19 -6.46
N GLU A 254 3.63 -26.12 -5.14
CA GLU A 254 2.94 -25.15 -4.31
C GLU A 254 3.97 -24.29 -3.59
N LEU A 255 3.87 -22.98 -3.76
CA LEU A 255 4.73 -22.00 -3.11
C LEU A 255 3.90 -21.19 -2.12
N LEU A 256 4.42 -21.00 -0.92
CA LEU A 256 3.88 -20.07 0.05
C LEU A 256 4.55 -18.71 -0.12
N TRP A 257 3.75 -17.66 -0.26
CA TRP A 257 4.22 -16.28 -0.28
C TRP A 257 4.17 -15.72 1.14
N THR A 258 5.31 -15.77 1.85
CA THR A 258 5.42 -15.35 3.25
C THR A 258 5.52 -13.82 3.39
N ASP A 259 6.50 -13.21 2.73
CA ASP A 259 6.78 -11.75 2.80
C ASP A 259 7.00 -11.14 1.40
N THR A 260 7.07 -9.81 1.30
CA THR A 260 7.06 -9.02 0.06
C THR A 260 7.99 -9.47 -1.07
N ASN A 261 8.98 -10.33 -0.83
CA ASN A 261 9.85 -10.91 -1.87
C ASN A 261 10.36 -12.33 -1.56
N LYS A 262 9.66 -13.14 -0.75
CA LYS A 262 10.11 -14.50 -0.42
C LYS A 262 9.04 -15.54 -0.74
N PHE A 263 9.49 -16.63 -1.35
CA PHE A 263 8.69 -17.81 -1.62
C PHE A 263 9.31 -19.00 -0.89
N GLU A 264 8.46 -19.81 -0.27
CA GLU A 264 8.83 -21.09 0.34
C GLU A 264 8.16 -22.21 -0.46
N LEU A 265 8.94 -23.22 -0.85
CA LEU A 265 8.42 -24.38 -1.57
C LEU A 265 7.79 -25.35 -0.58
N LEU A 266 6.51 -25.64 -0.76
CA LEU A 266 5.79 -26.62 0.06
C LEU A 266 5.98 -28.03 -0.48
N GLU A 267 5.92 -29.00 0.43
CA GLU A 267 5.95 -30.41 0.08
C GLU A 267 4.70 -30.78 -0.72
N THR A 268 4.93 -31.27 -1.93
CA THR A 268 3.89 -31.74 -2.85
C THR A 268 4.33 -33.08 -3.45
N PRO A 269 3.39 -33.89 -3.99
CA PRO A 269 3.73 -35.15 -4.65
C PRO A 269 4.77 -34.99 -5.77
N LEU A 270 4.74 -33.86 -6.48
CA LEU A 270 5.73 -33.54 -7.52
C LEU A 270 7.11 -33.27 -6.90
N VAL A 271 7.18 -32.42 -5.86
CA VAL A 271 8.43 -32.11 -5.13
C VAL A 271 9.13 -33.38 -4.65
N ASN A 272 8.37 -34.32 -4.09
CA ASN A 272 8.91 -35.59 -3.58
C ASN A 272 9.48 -36.52 -4.67
N ARG A 273 9.17 -36.28 -5.95
CA ARG A 273 9.67 -37.06 -7.10
C ARG A 273 10.83 -36.40 -7.83
N LEU A 274 11.09 -35.13 -7.56
CA LEU A 274 12.17 -34.37 -8.21
C LEU A 274 13.54 -34.84 -7.69
N ASP A 275 14.56 -34.73 -8.55
CA ASP A 275 15.94 -35.01 -8.13
C ASP A 275 16.34 -34.04 -6.99
N PRO A 276 16.83 -34.55 -5.85
CA PRO A 276 17.37 -33.74 -4.76
C PRO A 276 18.35 -32.65 -5.18
N ARG A 277 19.09 -32.86 -6.28
CA ARG A 277 20.06 -31.89 -6.81
C ARG A 277 19.40 -30.59 -7.28
N LEU A 278 18.16 -30.64 -7.75
CA LEU A 278 17.43 -29.48 -8.25
C LEU A 278 17.18 -28.46 -7.13
N PHE A 279 16.99 -28.91 -5.90
CA PHE A 279 16.76 -28.02 -4.76
C PHE A 279 17.97 -27.16 -4.39
N THR A 280 19.17 -27.49 -4.91
CA THR A 280 20.38 -26.66 -4.75
C THR A 280 20.17 -25.23 -5.24
N TYR A 281 19.37 -25.04 -6.31
CA TYR A 281 19.04 -23.70 -6.81
C TYR A 281 18.22 -22.86 -5.82
N ILE A 282 17.42 -23.52 -4.97
CA ILE A 282 16.66 -22.83 -3.92
C ILE A 282 17.55 -22.65 -2.69
N SER A 283 18.24 -23.69 -2.23
CA SER A 283 19.00 -23.65 -0.98
C SER A 283 20.29 -22.82 -1.04
N VAL A 284 20.99 -22.80 -2.18
CA VAL A 284 22.29 -22.11 -2.32
C VAL A 284 22.13 -20.71 -2.92
N SER A 285 21.34 -20.58 -3.98
CA SER A 285 21.21 -19.32 -4.73
C SER A 285 19.87 -18.62 -4.55
N ASN A 286 18.94 -19.20 -3.80
CA ASN A 286 17.59 -18.66 -3.57
C ASN A 286 16.90 -18.23 -4.88
N SER A 287 17.09 -19.03 -5.94
CA SER A 287 16.67 -18.69 -7.30
C SER A 287 15.60 -19.66 -7.82
N PHE A 288 14.35 -19.26 -7.66
CA PHE A 288 13.20 -19.95 -8.25
C PHE A 288 13.25 -20.01 -9.79
N PRO A 289 13.68 -18.95 -10.52
CA PRO A 289 13.84 -19.06 -11.97
C PRO A 289 14.85 -20.15 -12.37
N GLY A 290 15.97 -20.28 -11.63
CA GLY A 290 16.96 -21.34 -11.87
C GLY A 290 16.40 -22.73 -11.58
N PHE A 291 15.72 -22.88 -10.44
CA PHE A 291 15.03 -24.11 -10.06
C PHE A 291 13.99 -24.53 -11.10
N LEU A 292 13.07 -23.64 -11.47
CA LEU A 292 11.99 -23.95 -12.41
C LEU A 292 12.56 -24.31 -13.80
N SER A 293 13.61 -23.64 -14.26
CA SER A 293 14.25 -23.98 -15.54
C SER A 293 14.84 -25.40 -15.51
N ALA A 294 15.53 -25.77 -14.43
CA ALA A 294 16.11 -27.10 -14.26
C ALA A 294 15.02 -28.19 -14.12
N VAL A 295 13.93 -27.90 -13.40
CA VAL A 295 12.76 -28.80 -13.31
C VAL A 295 12.09 -28.97 -14.68
N THR A 296 11.94 -27.89 -15.45
CA THR A 296 11.38 -27.96 -16.80
C THR A 296 12.19 -28.90 -17.68
N GLN A 297 13.52 -28.79 -17.64
CA GLN A 297 14.42 -29.66 -18.40
C GLN A 297 14.28 -31.14 -17.98
N ASP A 298 14.29 -31.42 -16.67
CA ASP A 298 14.13 -32.78 -16.13
C ASP A 298 12.78 -33.41 -16.51
N LEU A 299 11.69 -32.64 -16.44
CA LEU A 299 10.36 -33.11 -16.84
C LEU A 299 10.26 -33.33 -18.35
N PHE A 300 10.88 -32.46 -19.15
CA PHE A 300 10.91 -32.58 -20.60
C PHE A 300 11.65 -33.84 -21.06
N GLU A 301 12.86 -34.10 -20.53
CA GLU A 301 13.65 -35.31 -20.84
C GLU A 301 12.88 -36.59 -20.48
N LYS A 302 12.24 -36.60 -19.30
CA LYS A 302 11.38 -37.71 -18.83
C LYS A 302 10.10 -37.90 -19.65
N GLN A 303 9.70 -36.90 -20.44
CA GLN A 303 8.58 -37.01 -21.37
C GLN A 303 9.03 -37.55 -22.72
N GLU A 304 10.14 -37.06 -23.27
CA GLU A 304 10.66 -37.51 -24.58
C GLU A 304 11.06 -38.99 -24.57
N VAL A 305 11.70 -39.47 -23.50
CA VAL A 305 12.09 -40.89 -23.36
C VAL A 305 10.88 -41.84 -23.40
N ARG A 306 9.66 -41.35 -23.17
CA ARG A 306 8.43 -42.16 -23.20
C ARG A 306 7.68 -42.06 -24.53
N SER A 307 8.02 -41.11 -25.39
CA SER A 307 7.40 -40.91 -26.71
C SER A 307 8.17 -41.58 -27.85
N MET A 308 9.34 -42.16 -27.57
CA MET A 308 10.10 -43.03 -28.46
C MET A 308 9.86 -44.50 -28.09
#